data_AF-A0A381X727-F1
#
_entry.id   AF-A0A381X727-F1
#
_cell.length_a   1.000
_cell.length_b   1.000
_cell.length_c   1.000
_cell.angle_alpha   90.00
_cell.angle_beta   90.00
_cell.angle_gamma   90.00
#
_symmetry.space_group_name_H-M   'P 1'
#
loop_
_entity.id
_entity.type
_entity.pdbx_description
1 polymer ?
#
loop_
_entity_poly.entity_id
_entity_poly.type
_entity_poly.pdbx_seq_one_letter_code
_entity_poly.pdbx_strand_id
1 'polypeptide(L)'
;MNNIQPITTKKEIKSWYLYDFANSVFATPGLAMFVPILLDRLTTQKACSILKNNSNGEKVCDDNGHYEEEKIFVNIGFNITPESFAFAILGLSVLFQAFFFISFGTYADYGKNKKRLLTINTIIGSVLAMGFIVLFEEWSWFIVGCLTIITNILFGLAIVFYNAYLPLLVRNHGDYINANTDDKKMEVEDNLSNKISTYGFMWGYCGSLIVTILTFIIIVFYPNTTNRYDDRNTNISICLCIFFTGLWWLVFGLISISGLEEREGNEFPDDENWILFSWRRTYLTIKQLKNHKNIKYFMISYFLFSDAYST
;
A
#
# COMPACT_ATOMS: atom_id res chain seq x y z
N MET A 1 -15.97 10.40 30.96
CA MET A 1 -14.70 10.49 31.72
C MET A 1 -13.60 10.76 30.71
N ASN A 2 -12.86 11.86 30.82
CA ASN A 2 -11.75 12.14 29.91
C ASN A 2 -10.62 11.17 30.23
N ASN A 3 -10.48 10.09 29.45
CA ASN A 3 -9.29 9.25 29.50
C ASN A 3 -8.08 10.13 29.18
N ILE A 4 -7.25 10.39 30.19
CA ILE A 4 -6.00 11.14 30.03
C ILE A 4 -5.10 10.27 29.15
N GLN A 5 -4.96 10.67 27.89
CA GLN A 5 -4.11 9.97 26.94
C GLN A 5 -2.64 10.15 27.35
N PRO A 6 -1.77 9.15 27.09
CA PRO A 6 -0.35 9.25 27.41
C PRO A 6 0.31 10.39 26.62
N ILE A 7 1.25 11.10 27.27
CA ILE A 7 2.04 12.15 26.65
C ILE A 7 2.95 11.52 25.59
N THR A 8 3.00 12.14 24.41
CA THR A 8 3.84 11.67 23.30
C THR A 8 5.32 11.72 23.68
N THR A 9 6.00 10.58 23.59
CA THR A 9 7.44 10.49 23.88
C THR A 9 8.29 10.58 22.62
N LYS A 10 9.56 10.99 22.78
CA LYS A 10 10.53 10.95 21.66
C LYS A 10 10.72 9.53 21.10
N LYS A 11 10.56 8.49 21.93
CA LYS A 11 10.65 7.09 21.51
C LYS A 11 9.46 6.72 20.62
N GLU A 12 8.26 7.16 20.97
CA GLU A 12 7.05 6.93 20.18
C GLU A 12 7.15 7.61 18.81
N ILE A 13 7.64 8.85 18.75
CA ILE A 13 7.88 9.56 17.47
C ILE A 13 8.89 8.82 16.59
N LYS A 14 10.01 8.36 17.17
CA LYS A 14 11.00 7.55 16.43
C LYS A 14 10.40 6.24 15.93
N SER A 15 9.51 5.64 16.72
CA SER A 15 8.80 4.43 16.33
C SER A 15 7.87 4.70 15.16
N TRP A 16 7.15 5.83 15.17
CA TRP A 16 6.36 6.29 14.02
C TRP A 16 7.22 6.48 12.76
N TYR A 17 8.37 7.15 12.85
CA TYR A 17 9.31 7.27 11.70
C TYR A 17 9.79 5.91 11.18
N LEU A 18 10.04 4.95 12.08
CA LEU A 18 10.47 3.61 11.70
C LEU A 18 9.38 2.86 10.92
N TYR A 19 8.10 3.15 11.15
CA TYR A 19 7.03 2.55 10.36
C TYR A 19 7.08 3.02 8.91
N ASP A 20 7.37 4.31 8.68
CA ASP A 20 7.52 4.86 7.34
C ASP A 20 8.68 4.21 6.59
N PHE A 21 9.81 4.07 7.28
CA PHE A 21 10.99 3.34 6.81
C PHE A 21 10.70 1.88 6.45
N ALA A 22 9.76 1.25 7.16
CA ALA A 22 9.33 -0.12 6.89
C ALA A 22 8.39 -0.21 5.68
N ASN A 23 7.36 0.63 5.64
CA ASN A 23 6.26 0.50 4.68
C ASN A 23 6.63 1.03 3.28
N SER A 24 7.46 2.08 3.21
CA SER A 24 7.84 2.73 1.94
C SER A 24 8.58 1.78 1.00
N VAL A 25 9.25 0.79 1.57
CA VAL A 25 9.94 -0.27 0.84
C VAL A 25 8.96 -1.19 0.10
N PHE A 26 7.83 -1.53 0.70
CA PHE A 26 6.82 -2.28 -0.03
C PHE A 26 6.08 -1.39 -1.04
N ALA A 27 5.82 -0.12 -0.71
CA ALA A 27 5.14 0.81 -1.62
C ALA A 27 5.91 1.03 -2.94
N THR A 28 7.20 1.35 -2.84
CA THR A 28 7.99 1.81 -4.00
C THR A 28 8.58 0.63 -4.80
N PRO A 29 9.64 -0.07 -4.35
CA PRO A 29 10.18 -1.18 -5.16
C PRO A 29 9.22 -2.38 -5.21
N GLY A 30 8.48 -2.71 -4.14
CA GLY A 30 7.58 -3.86 -4.14
C GLY A 30 6.39 -3.70 -5.08
N LEU A 31 5.43 -2.86 -4.68
CA LEU A 31 4.13 -2.71 -5.29
C LEU A 31 4.15 -1.84 -6.56
N ALA A 32 4.89 -0.73 -6.58
CA ALA A 32 4.90 0.17 -7.73
C ALA A 32 5.84 -0.29 -8.86
N MET A 33 6.92 -1.00 -8.53
CA MET A 33 7.92 -1.44 -9.52
C MET A 33 7.81 -2.94 -9.85
N PHE A 34 7.99 -3.84 -8.88
CA PHE A 34 8.14 -5.28 -9.18
C PHE A 34 6.84 -6.02 -9.42
N VAL A 35 5.78 -5.71 -8.69
CA VAL A 35 4.47 -6.38 -8.87
C VAL A 35 3.90 -6.19 -10.29
N PRO A 36 3.89 -4.98 -10.89
CA PRO A 36 3.40 -4.79 -12.26
C PRO A 36 4.28 -5.51 -13.28
N ILE A 37 5.60 -5.50 -13.10
CA ILE A 37 6.54 -6.23 -13.97
C ILE A 37 6.28 -7.74 -13.89
N LEU A 38 6.06 -8.29 -12.70
CA LEU A 38 5.76 -9.71 -12.54
C LEU A 38 4.44 -10.09 -13.20
N LEU A 39 3.39 -9.27 -13.02
CA LEU A 39 2.08 -9.47 -13.65
C LEU A 39 2.19 -9.48 -15.16
N ASP A 40 2.88 -8.48 -15.74
CA ASP A 40 3.09 -8.37 -17.18
C ASP A 40 3.85 -9.59 -17.74
N ARG A 41 4.96 -9.96 -17.11
CA ARG A 41 5.77 -11.11 -17.54
C ARG A 41 4.99 -12.41 -17.53
N LEU A 42 4.30 -12.72 -16.42
CA LEU A 42 3.56 -13.99 -16.29
C LEU A 42 2.36 -14.06 -17.24
N THR A 43 1.67 -12.94 -17.43
CA THR A 43 0.53 -12.90 -18.37
C THR A 43 0.99 -13.00 -19.82
N THR A 44 2.08 -12.36 -20.20
CA THR A 44 2.63 -12.50 -21.54
C THR A 44 3.18 -13.90 -21.79
N GLN A 45 3.89 -14.50 -20.82
CA GLN A 45 4.30 -15.91 -20.91
C GLN A 45 3.09 -16.83 -21.15
N LYS A 46 2.00 -16.60 -20.41
CA LYS A 46 0.76 -17.36 -20.58
C LYS A 46 0.11 -17.15 -21.95
N ALA A 47 0.07 -15.92 -22.44
CA ALA A 47 -0.50 -15.63 -23.76
C ALA A 47 0.34 -16.25 -24.89
N CYS A 48 1.67 -16.20 -24.77
CA CYS A 48 2.58 -16.87 -25.70
C CYS A 48 2.41 -18.40 -25.69
N SER A 49 2.20 -19.03 -24.53
CA SER A 49 1.99 -20.49 -24.45
C SER A 49 0.67 -20.93 -25.08
N ILE A 50 -0.39 -20.11 -24.99
CA ILE A 50 -1.66 -20.36 -25.69
C ILE A 50 -1.48 -20.29 -27.21
N LEU A 51 -0.76 -19.30 -27.71
CA LEU A 51 -0.53 -19.13 -29.15
C LEU A 51 0.35 -20.24 -29.74
N LYS A 52 1.40 -20.68 -29.02
CA LYS A 52 2.21 -21.83 -29.44
C LYS A 52 1.38 -23.11 -29.64
N ASN A 53 0.31 -23.30 -28.86
CA ASN A 53 -0.58 -24.45 -29.00
C ASN A 53 -1.57 -24.33 -30.16
N ASN A 54 -1.90 -23.12 -30.61
CA ASN A 54 -2.92 -22.86 -31.63
C ASN A 54 -2.34 -22.58 -33.03
N SER A 55 -1.09 -22.12 -33.11
CA SER A 55 -0.47 -21.74 -34.38
C SER A 55 0.14 -22.95 -35.09
N ASN A 56 -0.20 -23.14 -36.37
CA ASN A 56 0.45 -24.07 -37.32
C ASN A 56 1.89 -23.63 -37.68
N GLY A 57 2.73 -23.34 -36.68
CA GLY A 57 4.14 -22.96 -36.89
C GLY A 57 4.43 -21.47 -37.12
N GLU A 58 3.45 -20.58 -36.95
CA GLU A 58 3.69 -19.12 -36.94
C GLU A 58 4.30 -18.71 -35.59
N LYS A 59 5.59 -18.32 -35.58
CA LYS A 59 6.29 -17.83 -34.37
C LYS A 59 5.80 -16.42 -34.02
N VAL A 60 4.69 -16.32 -33.29
CA VAL A 60 4.15 -15.04 -32.79
C VAL A 60 4.96 -14.48 -31.61
N CYS A 61 5.66 -15.36 -30.89
CA CYS A 61 6.65 -15.00 -29.88
C CYS A 61 8.00 -15.55 -30.32
N ASP A 62 8.95 -14.68 -30.66
CA ASP A 62 10.30 -15.09 -31.06
C ASP A 62 11.11 -15.60 -29.85
N ASP A 63 12.09 -16.47 -30.10
CA ASP A 63 13.05 -16.95 -29.12
C ASP A 63 13.96 -15.81 -28.61
N ASN A 64 13.89 -14.62 -29.20
CA ASN A 64 14.53 -13.38 -28.74
C ASN A 64 13.57 -12.44 -27.98
N GLY A 65 12.32 -12.84 -27.75
CA GLY A 65 11.34 -12.09 -26.96
C GLY A 65 10.64 -10.94 -27.71
N HIS A 66 10.72 -10.89 -29.04
CA HIS A 66 9.91 -9.98 -29.84
C HIS A 66 8.55 -10.62 -30.13
N TYR A 67 7.49 -9.86 -29.86
CA TYR A 67 6.13 -10.20 -30.20
C TYR A 67 5.42 -8.98 -30.80
N GLU A 68 4.45 -9.24 -31.67
CA GLU A 68 3.52 -8.19 -32.09
C GLU A 68 2.50 -8.00 -30.96
N GLU A 69 2.61 -6.90 -30.21
CA GLU A 69 1.70 -6.51 -29.11
C GLU A 69 0.21 -6.63 -29.51
N GLU A 70 -0.10 -6.37 -30.78
CA GLU A 70 -1.45 -6.43 -31.34
C GLU A 70 -2.06 -7.85 -31.38
N LYS A 71 -1.26 -8.92 -31.16
CA LYS A 71 -1.70 -10.31 -31.32
C LYS A 71 -1.69 -11.13 -30.03
N ILE A 72 -1.33 -10.55 -28.88
CA ILE A 72 -1.17 -11.29 -27.62
C ILE A 72 -2.26 -10.91 -26.63
N PHE A 73 -3.08 -11.90 -26.28
CA PHE A 73 -4.20 -11.74 -25.36
C PHE A 73 -4.28 -12.90 -24.38
N VAL A 74 -4.64 -12.57 -23.15
CA VAL A 74 -5.15 -13.56 -22.18
C VAL A 74 -6.67 -13.43 -22.09
N ASN A 75 -7.35 -14.54 -21.82
CA ASN A 75 -8.80 -14.57 -21.70
C ASN A 75 -9.22 -14.66 -20.22
N ILE A 76 -9.96 -13.66 -19.76
CA ILE A 76 -10.60 -13.58 -18.43
C ILE A 76 -12.13 -13.52 -18.54
N GLY A 77 -12.68 -14.04 -19.64
CA GLY A 77 -14.06 -13.82 -20.10
C GLY A 77 -14.15 -12.85 -21.29
N PHE A 78 -13.15 -11.99 -21.43
CA PHE A 78 -12.87 -11.18 -22.61
C PHE A 78 -11.35 -11.16 -22.85
N ASN A 79 -10.95 -10.79 -24.07
CA ASN A 79 -9.53 -10.71 -24.44
C ASN A 79 -8.92 -9.42 -23.90
N ILE A 80 -7.84 -9.52 -23.14
CA ILE A 80 -7.10 -8.38 -22.57
C ILE A 80 -5.60 -8.55 -22.86
N THR A 81 -4.92 -7.44 -23.14
CA THR A 81 -3.46 -7.45 -23.29
C THR A 81 -2.78 -7.59 -21.92
N PRO A 82 -1.58 -8.21 -21.84
CA PRO A 82 -0.81 -8.35 -20.60
C PRO A 82 -0.63 -7.05 -19.80
N GLU A 83 -0.25 -5.97 -20.47
CA GLU A 83 -0.08 -4.66 -19.85
C GLU A 83 -1.39 -4.13 -19.25
N SER A 84 -2.48 -4.22 -20.02
CA SER A 84 -3.81 -3.80 -19.56
C SER A 84 -4.28 -4.65 -18.38
N PHE A 85 -3.90 -5.93 -18.31
CA PHE A 85 -4.21 -6.78 -17.16
C PHE A 85 -3.51 -6.28 -15.89
N ALA A 86 -2.22 -5.95 -15.95
CA ALA A 86 -1.49 -5.42 -14.81
C ALA A 86 -2.15 -4.13 -14.28
N PHE A 87 -2.46 -3.17 -15.16
CA PHE A 87 -3.14 -1.94 -14.78
C PHE A 87 -4.58 -2.18 -14.28
N ALA A 88 -5.33 -3.10 -14.88
CA ALA A 88 -6.67 -3.45 -14.44
C ALA A 88 -6.69 -4.04 -13.02
N ILE A 89 -5.74 -4.93 -12.71
CA ILE A 89 -5.60 -5.51 -11.36
C ILE A 89 -5.28 -4.42 -10.32
N LEU A 90 -4.35 -3.50 -10.64
CA LEU A 90 -4.02 -2.38 -9.75
C LEU A 90 -5.22 -1.45 -9.56
N GLY A 91 -5.89 -1.04 -10.64
CA GLY A 91 -7.08 -0.19 -10.57
C GLY A 91 -8.23 -0.84 -9.78
N LEU A 92 -8.49 -2.13 -10.01
CA LEU A 92 -9.49 -2.89 -9.27
C LEU A 92 -9.13 -2.99 -7.79
N SER A 93 -7.84 -3.15 -7.45
CA SER A 93 -7.39 -3.19 -6.07
C SER A 93 -7.66 -1.88 -5.33
N VAL A 94 -7.41 -0.73 -5.96
CA VAL A 94 -7.68 0.60 -5.38
C VAL A 94 -9.18 0.84 -5.22
N LEU A 95 -10.01 0.35 -6.15
CA LEU A 95 -11.46 0.40 -6.04
C LEU A 95 -11.95 -0.37 -4.81
N PHE A 96 -11.48 -1.60 -4.61
CA PHE A 96 -11.82 -2.36 -3.41
C PHE A 96 -11.27 -1.69 -2.15
N GLN A 97 -10.05 -1.17 -2.19
CA GLN A 97 -9.44 -0.46 -1.08
C GLN A 97 -10.31 0.72 -0.60
N ALA A 98 -10.93 1.48 -1.50
CA ALA A 98 -11.87 2.54 -1.13
C ALA A 98 -13.07 2.02 -0.32
N PHE A 99 -13.63 0.87 -0.68
CA PHE A 99 -14.70 0.21 0.10
C PHE A 99 -14.23 -0.19 1.51
N PHE A 100 -13.04 -0.77 1.61
CA PHE A 100 -12.44 -1.16 2.89
C PHE A 100 -12.06 0.04 3.76
N PHE A 101 -11.60 1.14 3.18
CA PHE A 101 -11.28 2.38 3.89
C PHE A 101 -12.49 2.98 4.60
N ILE A 102 -13.62 3.05 3.91
CA ILE A 102 -14.87 3.54 4.50
C ILE A 102 -15.30 2.62 5.66
N SER A 103 -15.22 1.31 5.45
CA SER A 103 -15.71 0.32 6.42
C SER A 103 -14.83 0.24 7.67
N PHE A 104 -13.52 0.09 7.50
CA PHE A 104 -12.59 -0.11 8.62
C PHE A 104 -12.07 1.20 9.22
N GLY A 105 -12.12 2.31 8.48
CA GLY A 105 -11.66 3.62 8.96
C GLY A 105 -12.40 4.05 10.23
N THR A 106 -13.74 3.97 10.23
CA THR A 106 -14.48 4.35 11.44
C THR A 106 -14.34 3.32 12.55
N TYR A 107 -14.27 2.02 12.23
CA TYR A 107 -14.07 0.97 13.23
C TYR A 107 -12.74 1.13 14.00
N ALA A 108 -11.69 1.62 13.32
CA ALA A 108 -10.40 1.90 13.93
C ALA A 108 -10.40 3.11 14.88
N ASP A 109 -11.38 4.01 14.78
CA ASP A 109 -11.50 5.15 15.69
C ASP A 109 -12.06 4.78 17.07
N TYR A 110 -12.64 3.58 17.21
CA TYR A 110 -13.27 3.14 18.46
C TYR A 110 -12.41 2.11 19.21
N GLY A 111 -12.49 2.20 20.54
CA GLY A 111 -11.80 1.33 21.48
C GLY A 111 -10.29 1.22 21.22
N LYS A 112 -9.77 0.00 21.36
CA LYS A 112 -8.34 -0.34 21.18
C LYS A 112 -8.00 -0.79 19.75
N ASN A 113 -8.92 -0.61 18.81
CA ASN A 113 -8.85 -1.30 17.52
C ASN A 113 -7.77 -0.73 16.60
N LYS A 114 -7.38 0.54 16.74
CA LYS A 114 -6.40 1.18 15.85
C LYS A 114 -5.06 0.44 15.80
N LYS A 115 -4.42 0.25 16.95
CA LYS A 115 -3.12 -0.44 17.05
C LYS A 115 -3.24 -1.89 16.61
N ARG A 116 -4.33 -2.56 17.01
CA ARG A 116 -4.61 -3.95 16.65
C ARG A 116 -4.78 -4.13 15.15
N LEU A 117 -5.58 -3.28 14.50
CA LEU A 117 -5.81 -3.32 13.06
C LEU A 117 -4.53 -2.98 12.29
N LEU A 118 -3.78 -1.97 12.73
CA LEU A 118 -2.46 -1.68 12.15
C LEU A 118 -1.58 -2.93 12.19
N THR A 119 -1.46 -3.57 13.36
CA THR A 119 -0.66 -4.80 13.55
C THR A 119 -1.13 -5.94 12.63
N ILE A 120 -2.42 -6.23 12.61
CA ILE A 120 -2.99 -7.33 11.79
C ILE A 120 -2.74 -7.08 10.31
N ASN A 121 -3.00 -5.86 9.82
CA ASN A 121 -2.81 -5.53 8.40
C ASN A 121 -1.32 -5.55 8.01
N THR A 122 -0.42 -5.07 8.88
CA THR A 122 1.02 -5.17 8.65
C THR A 122 1.48 -6.63 8.57
N ILE A 123 1.06 -7.50 9.50
CA ILE A 123 1.45 -8.92 9.50
C ILE A 123 0.89 -9.63 8.27
N ILE A 124 -0.42 -9.56 8.05
CA ILE A 124 -1.05 -10.30 6.95
C ILE A 124 -0.55 -9.75 5.61
N GLY A 125 -0.50 -8.42 5.44
CA GLY A 125 -0.03 -7.80 4.21
C GLY A 125 1.41 -8.18 3.86
N SER A 126 2.32 -8.12 4.84
CA SER A 126 3.72 -8.47 4.61
C SER A 126 3.93 -9.97 4.36
N VAL A 127 3.18 -10.84 5.04
CA VAL A 127 3.22 -12.29 4.79
C VAL A 127 2.68 -12.63 3.40
N LEU A 128 1.61 -11.98 2.95
CA LEU A 128 1.10 -12.16 1.60
C LEU A 128 2.07 -11.62 0.55
N ALA A 129 2.73 -10.48 0.79
CA ALA A 129 3.82 -9.98 -0.05
C ALA A 129 4.98 -10.99 -0.16
N MET A 130 5.38 -11.61 0.96
CA MET A 130 6.38 -12.68 0.95
C MET A 130 5.90 -13.91 0.18
N GLY A 131 4.59 -14.18 0.15
CA GLY A 131 3.97 -15.27 -0.58
C GLY A 131 4.19 -15.25 -2.10
N PHE A 132 4.57 -14.11 -2.68
CA PHE A 132 4.91 -14.02 -4.11
C PHE A 132 6.10 -14.91 -4.50
N ILE A 133 6.93 -15.33 -3.54
CA ILE A 133 8.12 -16.17 -3.79
C ILE A 133 7.81 -17.50 -4.47
N VAL A 134 6.59 -18.03 -4.33
CA VAL A 134 6.18 -19.30 -4.96
C VAL A 134 5.48 -19.12 -6.31
N LEU A 135 5.26 -17.88 -6.74
CA LEU A 135 4.45 -17.52 -7.90
C LEU A 135 5.31 -16.99 -9.06
N PHE A 136 6.31 -17.77 -9.47
CA PHE A 136 7.24 -17.42 -10.56
C PHE A 136 6.97 -18.13 -11.88
N GLU A 137 6.00 -19.06 -11.91
CA GLU A 137 5.65 -19.87 -13.08
C GLU A 137 4.41 -19.32 -13.80
N GLU A 138 4.31 -19.55 -15.11
CA GLU A 138 3.22 -19.01 -15.95
C GLU A 138 1.81 -19.40 -15.47
N TRP A 139 1.62 -20.57 -14.85
CA TRP A 139 0.31 -21.03 -14.37
C TRP A 139 -0.24 -20.14 -13.24
N SER A 140 0.64 -19.40 -12.56
CA SER A 140 0.31 -18.59 -11.39
C SER A 140 -0.17 -17.18 -11.72
N TRP A 141 -0.19 -16.77 -13.00
CA TRP A 141 -0.52 -15.40 -13.44
C TRP A 141 -1.79 -14.82 -12.79
N PHE A 142 -2.87 -15.61 -12.71
CA PHE A 142 -4.14 -15.18 -12.14
C PHE A 142 -4.07 -15.08 -10.61
N ILE A 143 -3.34 -15.99 -9.96
CA ILE A 143 -3.14 -16.00 -8.51
C ILE A 143 -2.33 -14.77 -8.09
N VAL A 144 -1.30 -14.39 -8.86
CA VAL A 144 -0.53 -13.15 -8.66
C VAL A 144 -1.46 -11.93 -8.73
N GLY A 145 -2.41 -11.91 -9.68
CA GLY A 145 -3.43 -10.88 -9.77
C GLY A 145 -4.31 -10.78 -8.51
N CYS A 146 -4.89 -11.89 -8.07
CA CYS A 146 -5.71 -11.91 -6.85
C CYS A 146 -4.90 -11.54 -5.59
N LEU A 147 -3.68 -12.06 -5.47
CA LEU A 147 -2.79 -11.78 -4.34
C LEU A 147 -2.38 -10.31 -4.30
N THR A 148 -2.14 -9.69 -5.46
CA THR A 148 -1.87 -8.25 -5.59
C THR A 148 -3.03 -7.43 -5.05
N ILE A 149 -4.27 -7.78 -5.40
CA ILE A 149 -5.46 -7.08 -4.90
C ILE A 149 -5.52 -7.12 -3.37
N ILE A 150 -5.41 -8.32 -2.79
CA ILE A 150 -5.52 -8.50 -1.35
C ILE A 150 -4.36 -7.79 -0.62
N THR A 151 -3.14 -7.94 -1.11
CA THR A 151 -1.95 -7.34 -0.50
C THR A 151 -2.03 -5.81 -0.56
N ASN A 152 -2.48 -5.23 -1.66
CA ASN A 152 -2.63 -3.78 -1.79
C ASN A 152 -3.73 -3.22 -0.86
N ILE A 153 -4.86 -3.92 -0.72
CA ILE A 153 -5.91 -3.53 0.24
C ILE A 153 -5.36 -3.48 1.67
N LEU A 154 -4.66 -4.53 2.09
CA LEU A 154 -4.09 -4.62 3.45
C LEU A 154 -2.99 -3.57 3.66
N PHE A 155 -2.13 -3.35 2.66
CA PHE A 155 -1.12 -2.30 2.68
C PHE A 155 -1.78 -0.92 2.85
N GLY A 156 -2.78 -0.63 2.03
CA GLY A 156 -3.57 0.59 2.12
C GLY A 156 -4.17 0.82 3.50
N LEU A 157 -4.81 -0.21 4.07
CA LEU A 157 -5.41 -0.11 5.41
C LEU A 157 -4.36 0.18 6.47
N ALA A 158 -3.20 -0.48 6.39
CA ALA A 158 -2.09 -0.25 7.30
C ALA A 158 -1.59 1.20 7.22
N ILE A 159 -1.48 1.78 6.01
CA ILE A 159 -1.12 3.19 5.81
C ILE A 159 -2.17 4.14 6.41
N VAL A 160 -3.45 3.87 6.22
CA VAL A 160 -4.53 4.69 6.80
C VAL A 160 -4.43 4.71 8.33
N PHE A 161 -4.27 3.56 8.97
CA PHE A 161 -4.16 3.51 10.44
C PHE A 161 -2.87 4.14 10.95
N TYR A 162 -1.77 3.96 10.23
CA TYR A 162 -0.49 4.59 10.54
C TYR A 162 -0.56 6.12 10.47
N ASN A 163 -1.12 6.68 9.40
CA ASN A 163 -1.27 8.13 9.24
C ASN A 163 -2.22 8.73 10.28
N ALA A 164 -3.21 7.96 10.74
CA ALA A 164 -4.10 8.37 11.82
C ALA A 164 -3.41 8.56 13.18
N TYR A 165 -2.16 8.08 13.36
CA TYR A 165 -1.36 8.38 14.55
C TYR A 165 -0.76 9.79 14.54
N LEU A 166 -0.48 10.38 13.38
CA LEU A 166 0.21 11.67 13.31
C LEU A 166 -0.53 12.78 14.08
N PRO A 167 -1.85 13.02 13.87
CA PRO A 167 -2.57 14.02 14.65
C PRO A 167 -2.61 13.70 16.15
N LEU A 168 -2.62 12.41 16.53
CA LEU A 168 -2.59 11.99 17.93
C LEU A 168 -1.23 12.31 18.57
N LEU A 169 -0.14 12.03 17.87
CA LEU A 169 1.21 12.33 18.34
C LEU A 169 1.40 13.82 18.59
N VAL A 170 0.89 14.66 17.68
CA VAL A 170 0.96 16.12 17.78
C VAL A 170 0.14 16.63 18.96
N ARG A 171 -1.14 16.23 19.08
CA ARG A 171 -2.04 16.72 20.14
C ARG A 171 -1.66 16.31 21.55
N ASN A 172 -0.95 15.19 21.69
CA ASN A 172 -0.44 14.75 22.99
C ASN A 172 1.03 15.12 23.20
N HIS A 173 1.63 15.93 22.31
CA HIS A 173 2.99 16.43 22.49
C HIS A 173 3.03 17.49 23.60
N GLY A 174 4.12 17.51 24.38
CA GLY A 174 4.28 18.46 25.49
C GLY A 174 4.11 19.92 25.08
N ASP A 175 4.65 20.30 23.91
CA ASP A 175 4.53 21.67 23.40
C ASP A 175 3.08 22.07 23.08
N TYR A 176 2.25 21.13 22.60
CA TYR A 176 0.83 21.38 22.32
C TYR A 176 0.03 21.49 23.62
N ILE A 177 0.31 20.61 24.59
CA ILE A 177 -0.35 20.62 25.90
C ILE A 177 -0.02 21.91 26.68
N ASN A 178 1.21 22.42 26.55
CA ASN A 178 1.66 23.65 27.20
C ASN A 178 1.19 24.94 26.52
N ALA A 179 0.53 24.85 25.36
CA ALA A 179 0.02 26.02 24.65
C ALA A 179 -1.29 26.53 25.29
N ASN A 180 -1.23 27.75 25.84
CA ASN A 180 -2.33 28.32 26.64
C ASN A 180 -3.44 29.01 25.82
N THR A 181 -3.22 29.30 24.54
CA THR A 181 -4.19 29.98 23.67
C THR A 181 -4.46 29.17 22.41
N ASP A 182 -5.66 29.31 21.84
CA ASP A 182 -6.05 28.55 20.64
C ASP A 182 -5.18 28.91 19.43
N ASP A 183 -4.81 30.18 19.26
CA ASP A 183 -3.88 30.61 18.19
C ASP A 183 -2.52 29.92 18.30
N LYS A 184 -1.99 29.77 19.53
CA LYS A 184 -0.71 29.09 19.78
C LYS A 184 -0.83 27.59 19.56
N LYS A 185 -1.97 26.98 19.92
CA LYS A 185 -2.21 25.55 19.66
C LYS A 185 -2.21 25.25 18.17
N MET A 186 -2.87 26.10 17.37
CA MET A 186 -2.89 25.97 15.92
C MET A 186 -1.48 26.11 15.33
N GLU A 187 -0.73 27.13 15.72
CA GLU A 187 0.66 27.32 15.28
C GLU A 187 1.57 26.13 15.65
N VAL A 188 1.44 25.61 16.88
CA VAL A 188 2.20 24.45 17.34
C VAL A 188 1.77 23.16 16.62
N GLU A 189 0.47 22.96 16.37
CA GLU A 189 -0.05 21.81 15.62
C GLU A 189 0.52 21.80 14.20
N ASP A 190 0.51 22.93 13.50
CA ASP A 190 1.06 23.05 12.14
C ASP A 190 2.57 22.81 12.12
N ASN A 191 3.32 23.45 13.02
CA ASN A 191 4.77 23.31 13.08
C ASN A 191 5.21 21.88 13.45
N LEU A 192 4.56 21.25 14.42
CA LEU A 192 4.87 19.88 14.82
C LEU A 192 4.43 18.87 13.75
N SER A 193 3.24 19.03 13.18
CA SER A 193 2.73 18.15 12.12
C SER A 193 3.66 18.17 10.92
N ASN A 194 4.06 19.35 10.45
CA ASN A 194 5.00 19.51 9.35
C ASN A 194 6.37 18.90 9.68
N LYS A 195 6.88 19.13 10.89
CA LYS A 195 8.17 18.59 11.32
C LYS A 195 8.15 17.06 11.38
N ILE A 196 7.19 16.49 12.09
CA ILE A 196 7.08 15.03 12.30
C ILE A 196 6.85 14.34 10.96
N SER A 197 5.89 14.79 10.15
CA SER A 197 5.63 14.20 8.83
C SER A 197 6.84 14.26 7.89
N THR A 198 7.54 15.41 7.83
CA THR A 198 8.73 15.57 6.97
C THR A 198 9.84 14.60 7.36
N TYR A 199 10.13 14.46 8.65
CA TYR A 199 11.12 13.48 9.12
C TYR A 199 10.66 12.04 8.87
N GLY A 200 9.37 11.75 9.02
CA GLY A 200 8.78 10.46 8.67
C GLY A 200 9.07 10.09 7.22
N PHE A 201 8.62 10.94 6.28
CA PHE A 201 8.82 10.72 4.85
C PHE A 201 10.29 10.62 4.46
N MET A 202 11.17 11.42 5.07
CA MET A 202 12.60 11.33 4.83
C MET A 202 13.15 9.94 5.19
N TRP A 203 12.75 9.39 6.35
CA TRP A 203 13.10 8.01 6.72
C TRP A 203 12.47 6.98 5.77
N GLY A 204 11.21 7.17 5.36
CA GLY A 204 10.57 6.36 4.33
C GLY A 204 11.37 6.29 3.03
N TYR A 205 11.77 7.44 2.49
CA TYR A 205 12.58 7.51 1.27
C TYR A 205 13.96 6.89 1.45
N CYS A 206 14.62 7.08 2.59
CA CYS A 206 15.89 6.42 2.88
C CYS A 206 15.75 4.89 2.86
N GLY A 207 14.70 4.35 3.49
CA GLY A 207 14.43 2.90 3.47
C GLY A 207 14.18 2.39 2.06
N SER A 208 13.32 3.09 1.31
CA SER A 208 12.99 2.76 -0.08
C SER A 208 14.23 2.75 -0.99
N LEU A 209 15.10 3.76 -0.90
CA LEU A 209 16.33 3.81 -1.69
C LEU A 209 17.29 2.68 -1.34
N ILE A 210 17.49 2.38 -0.05
CA ILE A 210 18.36 1.28 0.40
C ILE A 210 17.87 -0.04 -0.20
N VAL A 211 16.58 -0.34 -0.07
CA VAL A 211 16.06 -1.61 -0.56
C VAL A 211 16.00 -1.64 -2.09
N THR A 212 15.73 -0.53 -2.76
CA THR A 212 15.81 -0.44 -4.22
C THR A 212 17.21 -0.75 -4.75
N ILE A 213 18.27 -0.28 -4.07
CA ILE A 213 19.65 -0.63 -4.41
C ILE A 213 19.90 -2.12 -4.18
N LEU A 214 19.43 -2.66 -3.06
CA LEU A 214 19.57 -4.10 -2.74
C LEU A 214 18.84 -4.98 -3.77
N THR A 215 17.62 -4.64 -4.16
CA THR A 215 16.86 -5.39 -5.17
C THR A 215 17.47 -5.26 -6.56
N PHE A 216 18.05 -4.11 -6.89
CA PHE A 216 18.82 -3.95 -8.13
C PHE A 216 20.05 -4.87 -8.15
N ILE A 217 20.79 -4.95 -7.04
CA ILE A 217 21.93 -5.89 -6.91
C ILE A 217 21.45 -7.33 -7.08
N ILE A 218 20.32 -7.72 -6.45
CA ILE A 218 19.75 -9.05 -6.63
C ILE A 218 19.53 -9.34 -8.11
N ILE A 219 18.86 -8.44 -8.84
CA ILE A 219 18.52 -8.66 -10.26
C ILE A 219 19.76 -8.74 -11.16
N VAL A 220 20.77 -7.89 -10.93
CA VAL A 220 21.97 -7.84 -11.78
C VAL A 220 22.86 -9.06 -11.58
N PHE A 221 22.97 -9.56 -10.35
CA PHE A 221 23.83 -10.69 -10.02
C PHE A 221 23.10 -12.04 -10.04
N TYR A 222 21.76 -12.04 -10.15
CA TYR A 222 21.02 -13.28 -10.35
C TYR A 222 21.38 -13.87 -11.73
N PRO A 223 21.72 -15.17 -11.82
CA PRO A 223 22.12 -15.79 -13.07
C PRO A 223 20.95 -15.80 -14.05
N ASN A 224 20.93 -14.84 -14.99
CA ASN A 224 19.93 -14.77 -16.03
C ASN A 224 20.33 -15.66 -17.21
N THR A 225 19.37 -16.36 -17.80
CA THR A 225 19.57 -16.99 -19.11
C THR A 225 19.50 -15.90 -20.20
N THR A 226 20.10 -16.16 -21.38
CA THR A 226 20.20 -15.19 -22.48
C THR A 226 18.86 -14.71 -23.05
N ASN A 227 17.72 -15.27 -22.62
CA ASN A 227 16.42 -14.99 -23.18
C ASN A 227 15.56 -14.16 -22.22
N ARG A 228 15.32 -12.88 -22.52
CA ARG A 228 14.64 -11.92 -21.62
C ARG A 228 13.22 -12.35 -21.20
N TYR A 229 12.56 -13.24 -21.95
CA TYR A 229 11.13 -13.56 -21.79
C TYR A 229 10.82 -14.97 -21.28
N ASP A 230 11.60 -15.98 -21.64
CA ASP A 230 11.44 -17.37 -21.15
C ASP A 230 12.31 -17.66 -19.92
N ASP A 231 12.86 -16.61 -19.30
CA ASP A 231 13.77 -16.77 -18.19
C ASP A 231 13.02 -16.91 -16.86
N ARG A 232 12.79 -18.17 -16.49
CA ARG A 232 12.36 -18.57 -15.16
C ARG A 232 13.22 -17.92 -14.06
N ASN A 233 14.52 -17.75 -14.29
CA ASN A 233 15.42 -17.14 -13.32
C ASN A 233 15.09 -15.65 -13.07
N THR A 234 14.74 -14.91 -14.12
CA THR A 234 14.27 -13.52 -13.99
C THR A 234 12.96 -13.44 -13.19
N ASN A 235 12.01 -14.35 -13.40
CA ASN A 235 10.77 -14.36 -12.60
C ASN A 235 11.08 -14.63 -11.11
N ILE A 236 11.97 -15.59 -10.83
CA ILE A 236 12.42 -15.88 -9.46
C ILE A 236 13.11 -14.67 -8.84
N SER A 237 13.98 -13.96 -9.58
CA SER A 237 14.68 -12.78 -9.06
C SER A 237 13.70 -11.65 -8.70
N ILE A 238 12.66 -11.41 -9.52
CA ILE A 238 11.60 -10.45 -9.21
C ILE A 238 10.80 -10.89 -7.98
N CYS A 239 10.40 -12.17 -7.91
CA CYS A 239 9.72 -12.73 -6.74
C CYS A 239 10.56 -12.62 -5.46
N LEU A 240 11.88 -12.80 -5.54
CA LEU A 240 12.82 -12.59 -4.43
C LEU A 240 12.84 -11.12 -4.00
N CYS A 241 12.87 -10.18 -4.94
CA CYS A 241 12.80 -8.76 -4.63
C CYS A 241 11.52 -8.41 -3.87
N ILE A 242 10.36 -8.89 -4.33
CA ILE A 242 9.08 -8.69 -3.64
C ILE A 242 9.12 -9.32 -2.24
N PHE A 243 9.65 -10.55 -2.13
CA PHE A 243 9.83 -11.21 -0.83
C PHE A 243 10.65 -10.37 0.16
N PHE A 244 11.78 -9.81 -0.28
CA PHE A 244 12.60 -8.95 0.57
C PHE A 244 11.87 -7.69 1.01
N THR A 245 11.09 -7.06 0.13
CA THR A 245 10.28 -5.89 0.51
C THR A 245 9.22 -6.23 1.55
N GLY A 246 8.55 -7.39 1.42
CA GLY A 246 7.60 -7.89 2.41
C GLY A 246 8.27 -8.22 3.75
N LEU A 247 9.40 -8.92 3.72
CA LEU A 247 10.17 -9.26 4.93
C LEU A 247 10.65 -8.00 5.67
N TRP A 248 11.14 -7.00 4.93
CA TRP A 248 11.54 -5.72 5.48
C TRP A 248 10.38 -5.01 6.17
N TRP A 249 9.23 -4.95 5.51
CA TRP A 249 8.03 -4.35 6.06
C TRP A 249 7.55 -5.08 7.32
N LEU A 250 7.58 -6.42 7.35
CA LEU A 250 7.23 -7.22 8.53
C LEU A 250 8.16 -6.90 9.71
N VAL A 251 9.48 -6.98 9.51
CA VAL A 251 10.46 -6.83 10.58
C VAL A 251 10.43 -5.42 11.16
N PHE A 252 10.62 -4.39 10.33
CA PHE A 252 10.69 -3.02 10.81
C PHE A 252 9.30 -2.48 11.20
N GLY A 253 8.24 -2.94 10.54
CA GLY A 253 6.87 -2.59 10.88
C GLY A 253 6.48 -3.08 12.27
N LEU A 254 6.81 -4.33 12.61
CA LEU A 254 6.52 -4.87 13.94
C LEU A 254 7.36 -4.20 15.04
N ILE A 255 8.66 -3.95 14.78
CA ILE A 255 9.51 -3.20 15.72
C ILE A 255 8.92 -1.82 15.98
N SER A 256 8.51 -1.12 14.91
CA SER A 256 7.84 0.17 15.02
C SER A 256 6.55 0.11 15.84
N ILE A 257 5.62 -0.78 15.49
CA ILE A 257 4.31 -0.89 16.15
C ILE A 257 4.47 -1.21 17.64
N SER A 258 5.48 -2.01 18.01
CA SER A 258 5.78 -2.32 19.41
C SER A 258 6.13 -1.08 20.24
N GLY A 259 6.69 -0.03 19.60
CA GLY A 259 7.06 1.23 20.22
C GLY A 259 5.99 2.32 20.18
N LEU A 260 4.85 2.08 19.51
CA LEU A 260 3.70 2.99 19.51
C LEU A 260 2.85 2.75 20.76
N GLU A 261 2.39 3.82 21.41
CA GLU A 261 1.50 3.69 22.55
C GLU A 261 0.08 3.28 22.12
N GLU A 262 -0.57 2.48 22.96
CA GLU A 262 -1.97 2.14 22.75
C GLU A 262 -2.84 3.30 23.24
N ARG A 263 -3.53 3.94 22.30
CA ARG A 263 -4.35 5.14 22.56
C ARG A 263 -5.80 4.76 22.30
N GLU A 264 -6.58 4.66 23.38
CA GLU A 264 -7.98 4.24 23.31
C GLU A 264 -8.84 5.33 22.69
N GLY A 265 -9.64 4.96 21.68
CA GLY A 265 -10.74 5.77 21.18
C GLY A 265 -11.96 5.68 22.08
N ASN A 266 -13.04 6.36 21.67
CA ASN A 266 -14.33 6.24 22.37
C ASN A 266 -14.86 4.80 22.27
N GLU A 267 -15.74 4.40 23.19
CA GLU A 267 -16.43 3.12 23.11
C GLU A 267 -17.41 3.11 21.93
N PHE A 268 -17.52 1.95 21.27
CA PHE A 268 -18.42 1.78 20.14
C PHE A 268 -19.87 1.74 20.65
N PRO A 269 -20.83 2.43 20.01
CA PRO A 269 -22.23 2.36 20.43
C PRO A 269 -22.77 0.93 20.28
N ASP A 270 -23.32 0.36 21.36
CA ASP A 270 -23.62 -1.09 21.51
C ASP A 270 -24.67 -1.67 20.53
N ASP A 271 -25.44 -0.82 19.84
CA ASP A 271 -26.67 -1.22 19.14
C ASP A 271 -26.62 -1.18 17.58
N GLU A 272 -25.46 -0.95 16.96
CA GLU A 272 -25.36 -0.87 15.48
C GLU A 272 -24.29 -1.79 14.88
N ASN A 273 -24.56 -2.35 13.70
CA ASN A 273 -23.53 -3.04 12.91
C ASN A 273 -22.45 -2.02 12.49
N TRP A 274 -21.19 -2.27 12.84
CA TRP A 274 -20.06 -1.37 12.57
C TRP A 274 -19.92 -0.99 11.10
N ILE A 275 -20.24 -1.89 10.16
CA ILE A 275 -20.21 -1.58 8.72
C ILE A 275 -21.27 -0.52 8.41
N LEU A 276 -22.53 -0.79 8.79
CA LEU A 276 -23.64 0.11 8.50
C LEU A 276 -23.42 1.48 9.16
N PHE A 277 -22.93 1.49 10.40
CA PHE A 277 -22.55 2.68 11.14
C PHE A 277 -21.49 3.50 10.36
N SER A 278 -20.45 2.84 9.85
CA SER A 278 -19.39 3.48 9.07
C SER A 278 -19.92 4.18 7.83
N TRP A 279 -20.74 3.47 7.04
CA TRP A 279 -21.32 4.00 5.81
C TRP A 279 -22.30 5.14 6.07
N ARG A 280 -23.13 5.03 7.12
CA ARG A 280 -24.04 6.09 7.55
C ARG A 280 -23.29 7.35 7.98
N ARG A 281 -22.23 7.22 8.78
CA ARG A 281 -21.39 8.33 9.23
C ARG A 281 -20.75 9.05 8.04
N THR A 282 -20.16 8.29 7.12
CA THR A 282 -19.55 8.84 5.89
C THR A 282 -20.58 9.59 5.04
N TYR A 283 -21.78 9.03 4.87
CA TYR A 283 -22.86 9.71 4.16
C TYR A 283 -23.27 11.03 4.82
N LEU A 284 -23.39 11.06 6.15
CA LEU A 284 -23.69 12.27 6.91
C LEU A 284 -22.58 13.32 6.77
N THR A 285 -21.31 12.92 6.80
CA THR A 285 -20.17 13.82 6.58
C THR A 285 -20.19 14.40 5.16
N ILE A 286 -20.47 13.60 4.14
CA ILE A 286 -20.63 14.09 2.75
C ILE A 286 -21.80 15.06 2.64
N LYS A 287 -22.90 14.81 3.37
CA LYS A 287 -24.06 15.72 3.41
C LYS A 287 -23.69 17.06 4.05
N GLN A 288 -22.89 17.06 5.12
CA GLN A 288 -22.39 18.28 5.78
C GLN A 288 -21.40 19.04 4.89
N LEU A 289 -20.60 18.36 4.06
CA LEU A 289 -19.66 18.99 3.13
C LEU A 289 -20.36 19.96 2.16
N LYS A 290 -21.63 19.71 1.81
CA LYS A 290 -22.44 20.61 0.96
C LYS A 290 -22.61 22.01 1.58
N ASN A 291 -22.50 22.13 2.90
CA ASN A 291 -22.64 23.40 3.60
C ASN A 291 -21.33 24.20 3.65
N HIS A 292 -20.18 23.61 3.30
CA HIS A 292 -18.87 24.25 3.35
C HIS A 292 -18.23 24.38 1.96
N LYS A 293 -18.47 25.52 1.30
CA LYS A 293 -18.02 25.79 -0.08
C LYS A 293 -16.49 25.64 -0.25
N ASN A 294 -15.70 26.19 0.66
CA ASN A 294 -14.24 26.17 0.57
C ASN A 294 -13.67 24.75 0.65
N ILE A 295 -14.19 23.93 1.57
CA ILE A 295 -13.76 22.53 1.72
C ILE A 295 -14.13 21.71 0.49
N LYS A 296 -15.32 21.95 -0.10
CA LYS A 296 -15.73 21.30 -1.33
C LYS A 296 -14.76 21.60 -2.49
N TYR A 297 -14.42 22.87 -2.72
CA TYR A 297 -13.47 23.23 -3.78
C TYR A 297 -12.07 22.67 -3.50
N PHE A 298 -11.61 22.73 -2.26
CA PHE A 298 -10.34 22.13 -1.87
C PHE A 298 -10.29 20.63 -2.17
N MET A 299 -11.33 19.86 -1.84
CA MET A 299 -11.40 18.42 -2.12
C MET A 299 -11.38 18.11 -3.62
N ILE A 300 -12.10 18.88 -4.45
CA ILE A 300 -12.08 18.70 -5.91
C ILE A 300 -10.71 19.05 -6.48
N SER A 301 -10.13 20.18 -6.08
CA SER A 301 -8.80 20.59 -6.52
C SER A 301 -7.72 19.60 -6.09
N TYR A 302 -7.79 19.10 -4.86
CA TYR A 302 -6.86 18.10 -4.35
C TYR A 302 -7.00 16.76 -5.08
N PHE A 303 -8.23 16.34 -5.40
CA PHE A 303 -8.47 15.14 -6.20
C PHE A 303 -7.80 15.26 -7.59
N LEU A 304 -8.04 16.36 -8.30
CA LEU A 304 -7.43 16.61 -9.61
C LEU A 304 -5.90 16.70 -9.53
N PHE A 305 -5.37 17.38 -8.51
CA PHE A 305 -3.93 17.51 -8.29
C PHE A 305 -3.28 16.16 -7.96
N SER A 306 -3.89 15.35 -7.09
CA SER A 306 -3.39 14.04 -6.69
C SER A 306 -3.36 13.06 -7.86
N ASP A 307 -4.39 13.07 -8.70
CA ASP A 307 -4.47 12.21 -9.88
C ASP A 307 -3.42 12.59 -10.93
N ALA A 308 -3.27 13.90 -11.21
CA ALA A 308 -2.26 14.42 -12.13
C ALA A 308 -0.81 14.26 -11.63
N TYR A 309 -0.59 14.15 -10.32
CA TYR A 309 0.73 13.85 -9.76
C TYR A 309 1.06 12.35 -9.82
N SER A 310 0.04 11.49 -9.77
CA SER A 310 0.20 10.04 -9.69
C SER A 310 0.22 9.33 -11.05
N THR A 311 -0.23 10.02 -12.11
CA THR A 311 -0.24 9.54 -13.52
C THR A 311 0.83 10.26 -14.33
#